data_AF-A0A7M7LL15-F1
#
_entry.id   AF-A0A7M7LL15-F1
#
_cell.length_a   1.000
_cell.length_b   1.000
_cell.length_c   1.000
_cell.angle_alpha   90.00
_cell.angle_beta   90.00
_cell.angle_gamma   90.00
#
_symmetry.space_group_name_H-M   'P 1'
#
loop_
_entity.id
_entity.type
_entity.pdbx_description
1 polymer ?
#
loop_
_entity_poly.entity_id
_entity_poly.type
_entity_poly.pdbx_seq_one_letter_code
_entity_poly.pdbx_strand_id
1 'polypeptide(L)'
;MMEKPQSMPRQVTIGICTSSMRPSIKALITKASGLTNVTVRFIELPYNDLDSFRLPCAGLDGVIICHSIQNRRFAITNVMDALYDKFLPHVKQQLGKGNVCVVAHDFPWPMKSTGSSKDHAKIKESHMVNFRDNQPTTFECCGLAMIGGKLDHQVDMDKEDWTQLEAFVRRCQQPKKKVINVFGFAIDLSDPRIIGLLISAIVALIFLLPFAKRFLYRSLEVVAYHAVLFLHVPFICRVYHIRGKSHPVLKRKHTGIILALSILILIYVVVRLHRAGGVVAFLFPLVPFIGLVYQRRMKGTRGPRILGFSTFQWSKPPEWKFPYRFWRHFINAGTSYVISLF
;
A
#
# COMPACT_ATOMS: atom_id res chain seq x y z
N MET A 1 28.52 -1.53 -36.43
CA MET A 1 27.23 -1.87 -35.79
C MET A 1 27.12 -3.39 -35.76
N MET A 2 27.22 -4.02 -34.59
CA MET A 2 26.98 -5.47 -34.47
C MET A 2 25.46 -5.69 -34.44
N GLU A 3 24.91 -6.34 -35.46
CA GLU A 3 23.56 -6.89 -35.40
C GLU A 3 23.52 -7.90 -34.25
N LYS A 4 22.65 -7.65 -33.26
CA LYS A 4 22.35 -8.65 -32.23
C LYS A 4 21.81 -9.90 -32.94
N PRO A 5 22.34 -11.10 -32.67
CA PRO A 5 21.79 -12.32 -33.24
C PRO A 5 20.30 -12.39 -32.92
N GLN A 6 19.49 -12.55 -33.97
CA GLN A 6 18.04 -12.73 -33.84
C GLN A 6 17.81 -13.99 -32.99
N SER A 7 17.50 -13.79 -31.71
CA SER A 7 17.16 -14.89 -30.81
C SER A 7 15.96 -15.61 -31.39
N MET A 8 16.05 -16.94 -31.56
CA MET A 8 14.93 -17.74 -32.02
C MET A 8 13.67 -17.40 -31.21
N PRO A 9 12.50 -17.32 -31.86
CA PRO A 9 11.27 -16.93 -31.20
C PRO A 9 10.95 -17.91 -30.08
N ARG A 10 10.88 -17.36 -28.86
CA ARG A 10 10.60 -18.14 -27.65
C ARG A 10 9.23 -18.81 -27.77
N GLN A 11 9.17 -20.11 -27.47
CA GLN A 11 7.93 -20.84 -27.34
C GLN A 11 7.12 -20.29 -26.15
N VAL A 12 5.84 -20.01 -26.38
CA VAL A 12 4.91 -19.48 -25.37
C VAL A 12 3.90 -20.53 -24.98
N THR A 13 3.58 -20.61 -23.69
CA THR A 13 2.55 -21.51 -23.19
C THR A 13 1.32 -20.72 -22.74
N ILE A 14 0.19 -20.92 -23.43
CA ILE A 14 -1.10 -20.28 -23.12
C ILE A 14 -2.03 -21.29 -22.44
N GLY A 15 -2.54 -20.93 -21.27
CA GLY A 15 -3.62 -21.67 -20.61
C GLY A 15 -4.98 -21.25 -21.16
N ILE A 16 -5.73 -22.16 -21.80
CA ILE A 16 -7.12 -21.89 -22.18
C ILE A 16 -8.02 -22.54 -21.12
N CYS A 17 -8.74 -21.70 -20.40
CA CYS A 17 -9.54 -22.06 -19.24
C CYS A 17 -11.01 -21.96 -19.57
N THR A 18 -11.84 -22.87 -19.07
CA THR A 18 -13.29 -22.70 -19.08
C THR A 18 -13.94 -23.47 -17.95
N SER A 19 -15.05 -22.94 -17.44
CA SER A 19 -15.87 -23.59 -16.41
C SER A 19 -17.02 -24.41 -17.01
N SER A 20 -17.09 -24.49 -18.34
CA SER A 20 -17.87 -25.47 -19.09
C SER A 20 -17.00 -26.66 -19.52
N MET A 21 -17.57 -27.59 -20.28
CA MET A 21 -16.83 -28.77 -20.73
C MET A 21 -15.87 -28.42 -21.88
N ARG A 22 -14.71 -29.10 -21.96
CA ARG A 22 -13.74 -28.97 -23.07
C ARG A 22 -14.35 -28.92 -24.48
N PRO A 23 -15.38 -29.72 -24.83
CA PRO A 23 -16.00 -29.66 -26.15
C PRO A 23 -16.55 -28.28 -26.53
N SER A 24 -16.98 -27.45 -25.57
CA SER A 24 -17.58 -26.14 -25.85
C SER A 24 -16.59 -25.11 -26.41
N ILE A 25 -15.29 -25.37 -26.29
CA ILE A 25 -14.21 -24.50 -26.75
C ILE A 25 -13.19 -25.25 -27.62
N LYS A 26 -13.56 -26.42 -28.15
CA LYS A 26 -12.65 -27.31 -28.87
C LYS A 26 -12.07 -26.63 -30.10
N ALA A 27 -12.89 -25.95 -30.91
CA ALA A 27 -12.42 -25.23 -32.08
C ALA A 27 -11.45 -24.11 -31.73
N LEU A 28 -11.69 -23.38 -30.63
CA LEU A 28 -10.76 -22.35 -30.16
C LEU A 28 -9.40 -22.95 -29.78
N ILE A 29 -9.38 -24.06 -29.02
CA ILE A 29 -8.14 -24.76 -28.64
C ILE A 29 -7.38 -25.19 -29.88
N THR A 30 -8.06 -25.83 -30.85
CA THR A 30 -7.44 -26.28 -32.10
C THR A 30 -6.86 -25.12 -32.89
N LYS A 31 -7.62 -24.03 -33.06
CA LYS A 31 -7.18 -22.86 -33.83
C LYS A 31 -6.01 -22.13 -33.16
N ALA A 32 -6.04 -21.96 -31.83
CA ALA A 32 -4.95 -21.35 -31.07
C ALA A 32 -3.68 -22.21 -31.06
N SER A 33 -3.81 -23.54 -31.07
CA SER A 33 -2.68 -24.46 -31.16
C SER A 33 -1.99 -24.43 -32.52
N GLY A 34 -2.67 -23.94 -33.57
CA GLY A 34 -2.09 -23.73 -34.89
C GLY A 34 -1.22 -22.49 -35.02
N LEU A 35 -1.14 -21.64 -33.97
CA LEU A 35 -0.30 -20.44 -33.97
C LEU A 35 1.18 -20.81 -33.80
N THR A 36 2.05 -20.13 -34.55
CA THR A 36 3.50 -20.38 -34.52
C THR A 36 4.09 -20.12 -33.13
N ASN A 37 4.89 -21.07 -32.61
CA ASN A 37 5.56 -21.00 -31.30
C ASN A 37 4.60 -20.90 -30.11
N VAL A 38 3.39 -21.44 -30.21
CA VAL A 38 2.41 -21.46 -29.13
C VAL A 38 2.13 -22.91 -28.70
N THR A 39 2.23 -23.16 -27.41
CA THR A 39 1.77 -24.39 -26.76
C THR A 39 0.52 -24.08 -25.99
N VAL A 40 -0.57 -24.79 -26.29
CA VAL A 40 -1.85 -24.59 -25.59
C VAL A 40 -1.99 -25.65 -24.50
N ARG A 41 -2.29 -25.20 -23.28
CA ARG A 41 -2.69 -26.06 -22.16
C ARG A 41 -4.17 -25.82 -21.86
N PHE A 42 -4.97 -26.87 -21.97
CA PHE A 42 -6.35 -26.82 -21.52
C PHE A 42 -6.40 -26.91 -19.99
N ILE A 43 -7.22 -26.07 -19.36
CA ILE A 43 -7.43 -26.04 -17.92
C ILE A 43 -8.94 -26.01 -17.66
N GLU A 44 -9.46 -27.08 -17.09
CA GLU A 44 -10.85 -27.12 -16.66
C GLU A 44 -11.00 -26.36 -15.34
N LEU A 45 -11.89 -25.37 -15.33
CA LEU A 45 -12.25 -24.63 -14.13
C LEU A 45 -13.41 -25.36 -13.44
N PRO A 46 -13.39 -25.50 -12.11
CA PRO A 46 -14.43 -26.23 -11.40
C PRO A 46 -15.80 -25.58 -11.57
N TYR A 47 -16.85 -26.42 -11.58
CA TYR A 47 -18.18 -25.88 -11.81
C TYR A 47 -18.65 -25.01 -10.63
N ASN A 48 -18.39 -25.50 -9.42
CA ASN A 48 -18.68 -24.85 -8.15
C ASN A 48 -17.37 -24.47 -7.45
N ASP A 49 -17.44 -23.51 -6.52
CA ASP A 49 -16.32 -23.13 -5.66
C ASP A 49 -15.06 -22.68 -6.43
N LEU A 50 -15.27 -21.90 -7.50
CA LEU A 50 -14.16 -21.32 -8.28
C LEU A 50 -13.28 -20.38 -7.44
N ASP A 51 -13.82 -19.84 -6.35
CA ASP A 51 -13.13 -18.99 -5.40
C ASP A 51 -11.98 -19.70 -4.66
N SER A 52 -12.09 -21.01 -4.42
CA SER A 52 -11.04 -21.80 -3.76
C SER A 52 -10.01 -22.35 -4.76
N PHE A 53 -10.35 -22.35 -6.05
CA PHE A 53 -9.52 -22.92 -7.10
C PHE A 53 -8.26 -22.09 -7.34
N ARG A 54 -7.11 -22.78 -7.31
CA ARG A 54 -5.82 -22.17 -7.63
C ARG A 54 -5.41 -22.57 -9.03
N LEU A 55 -5.37 -21.58 -9.92
CA LEU A 55 -4.90 -21.79 -11.28
C LEU A 55 -3.42 -22.22 -11.26
N PRO A 56 -3.05 -23.35 -11.90
CA PRO A 56 -1.66 -23.79 -11.98
C PRO A 56 -0.88 -22.92 -12.98
N CYS A 57 -0.56 -21.69 -12.58
CA CYS A 57 0.15 -20.70 -13.40
C CYS A 57 1.62 -21.03 -13.67
N ALA A 58 2.16 -22.07 -13.03
CA ALA A 58 3.53 -22.51 -13.26
C ALA A 58 3.74 -22.88 -14.74
N GLY A 59 4.69 -22.18 -15.38
CA GLY A 59 5.01 -22.35 -16.79
C GLY A 59 4.02 -21.74 -17.77
N LEU A 60 3.00 -20.99 -17.31
CA LEU A 60 2.10 -20.26 -18.20
C LEU A 60 2.63 -18.85 -18.47
N ASP A 61 2.58 -18.43 -19.71
CA ASP A 61 2.93 -17.07 -20.14
C ASP A 61 1.70 -16.16 -20.17
N GLY A 62 0.53 -16.71 -20.48
CA GLY A 62 -0.75 -16.03 -20.41
C GLY A 62 -1.91 -17.00 -20.35
N VAL A 63 -3.11 -16.47 -20.11
CA VAL A 63 -4.34 -17.27 -20.00
C VAL A 63 -5.49 -16.63 -20.77
N ILE A 64 -6.32 -17.48 -21.35
CA ILE A 64 -7.58 -17.12 -22.02
C ILE A 64 -8.69 -17.82 -21.25
N ILE A 65 -9.55 -17.04 -20.58
CA ILE A 65 -10.68 -17.55 -19.80
C ILE A 65 -11.93 -17.43 -20.68
N CYS A 66 -12.52 -18.57 -21.03
CA CYS A 66 -13.70 -18.67 -21.86
C CYS A 66 -14.94 -18.88 -20.97
N HIS A 67 -15.88 -17.93 -21.06
CA HIS A 67 -17.13 -17.96 -20.32
C HIS A 67 -18.33 -18.14 -21.25
N SER A 68 -19.02 -19.26 -21.12
CA SER A 68 -20.26 -19.56 -21.86
C SER A 68 -21.45 -18.82 -21.25
N ILE A 69 -22.08 -17.92 -22.00
CA ILE A 69 -23.29 -17.22 -21.52
C ILE A 69 -24.52 -18.14 -21.53
N GLN A 70 -24.55 -19.18 -22.37
CA GLN A 70 -25.65 -20.15 -22.40
C GLN A 70 -25.66 -21.04 -21.16
N ASN A 71 -24.47 -21.49 -20.71
CA ASN A 71 -24.39 -22.36 -19.55
C ASN A 71 -24.54 -21.61 -18.23
N ARG A 72 -24.10 -20.35 -18.17
CA ARG A 72 -23.92 -19.63 -16.88
C ARG A 72 -24.43 -18.21 -16.84
N ARG A 73 -25.27 -17.83 -17.81
CA ARG A 73 -25.75 -16.46 -18.00
C ARG A 73 -24.59 -15.49 -18.21
N PHE A 74 -24.91 -14.23 -18.44
CA PHE A 74 -23.90 -13.19 -18.57
C PHE A 74 -23.50 -12.62 -17.21
N ALA A 75 -22.85 -13.46 -16.39
CA ALA A 75 -22.52 -13.21 -15.00
C ALA A 75 -21.04 -13.56 -14.70
N ILE A 76 -20.10 -12.77 -15.24
CA ILE A 76 -18.66 -13.04 -15.05
C ILE A 76 -18.18 -12.42 -13.74
N THR A 77 -18.38 -11.11 -13.56
CA THR A 77 -18.06 -10.36 -12.34
C THR A 77 -19.21 -9.44 -11.94
N ASN A 78 -19.18 -8.93 -10.70
CA ASN A 78 -20.01 -7.80 -10.21
C ASN A 78 -21.53 -8.01 -10.28
N VAL A 79 -21.98 -9.26 -10.25
CA VAL A 79 -23.38 -9.66 -10.10
C VAL A 79 -23.50 -10.63 -8.95
N MET A 80 -24.70 -10.77 -8.35
CA MET A 80 -24.90 -11.81 -7.34
C MET A 80 -24.56 -13.18 -7.96
N ASP A 81 -23.76 -13.96 -7.24
CA ASP A 81 -23.22 -15.26 -7.67
C ASP A 81 -22.26 -15.21 -8.88
N ALA A 82 -21.62 -14.06 -9.11
CA ALA A 82 -20.55 -13.93 -10.10
C ALA A 82 -19.41 -14.91 -9.80
N LEU A 83 -19.03 -15.68 -10.82
CA LEU A 83 -18.09 -16.78 -10.66
C LEU A 83 -16.65 -16.33 -10.50
N TYR A 84 -16.30 -15.18 -11.08
CA TYR A 84 -14.91 -14.79 -11.23
C TYR A 84 -14.49 -13.61 -10.34
N ASP A 85 -15.33 -13.19 -9.40
CA ASP A 85 -15.08 -12.02 -8.55
C ASP A 85 -13.78 -12.14 -7.74
N LYS A 86 -13.45 -13.32 -7.21
CA LYS A 86 -12.15 -13.56 -6.54
C LYS A 86 -11.12 -14.17 -7.47
N PHE A 87 -11.55 -15.00 -8.41
CA PHE A 87 -10.64 -15.71 -9.32
C PHE A 87 -9.88 -14.76 -10.24
N LEU A 88 -10.53 -13.80 -10.90
CA LEU A 88 -9.86 -12.90 -11.85
C LEU A 88 -8.80 -12.02 -11.18
N PRO A 89 -9.06 -11.37 -10.02
CA PRO A 89 -8.03 -10.67 -9.27
C PRO A 89 -6.83 -11.55 -8.90
N HIS A 90 -7.07 -12.82 -8.53
CA HIS A 90 -6.00 -13.74 -8.20
C HIS A 90 -5.12 -14.09 -9.42
N VAL A 91 -5.75 -14.39 -10.56
CA VAL A 91 -5.06 -14.68 -11.81
C VAL A 91 -4.28 -13.44 -12.30
N LYS A 92 -4.87 -12.25 -12.22
CA LYS A 92 -4.19 -10.97 -12.49
C LYS A 92 -2.96 -10.79 -11.61
N GLN A 93 -3.03 -11.13 -10.32
CA GLN A 93 -1.90 -11.02 -9.40
C GLN A 93 -0.74 -11.95 -9.79
N GLN A 94 -1.05 -13.15 -10.29
CA GLN A 94 -0.03 -14.16 -10.64
C GLN A 94 0.60 -13.94 -12.02
N LEU A 95 -0.20 -13.55 -13.02
CA LEU A 95 0.25 -13.43 -14.40
C LEU A 95 0.44 -11.98 -14.87
N GLY A 96 -0.16 -11.02 -14.17
CA GLY A 96 -0.25 -9.63 -14.58
C GLY A 96 -1.44 -9.40 -15.53
N LYS A 97 -2.04 -8.21 -15.45
CA LYS A 97 -3.21 -7.81 -16.26
C LYS A 97 -3.00 -8.09 -17.75
N GLY A 98 -1.84 -7.72 -18.29
CA GLY A 98 -1.54 -7.84 -19.72
C GLY A 98 -1.52 -9.27 -20.29
N ASN A 99 -1.48 -10.29 -19.42
CA ASN A 99 -1.38 -11.70 -19.76
C ASN A 99 -2.68 -12.48 -19.44
N VAL A 100 -3.76 -11.76 -19.15
CA VAL A 100 -5.09 -12.34 -18.92
C VAL A 100 -6.02 -11.84 -20.01
N CYS A 101 -6.64 -12.79 -20.72
CA CYS A 101 -7.69 -12.55 -21.70
C CYS A 101 -8.98 -13.20 -21.23
N VAL A 102 -10.11 -12.51 -21.41
CA VAL A 102 -11.45 -13.04 -21.13
C VAL A 102 -12.28 -13.02 -22.41
N VAL A 103 -12.89 -14.15 -22.74
CA VAL A 103 -13.77 -14.31 -23.90
C VAL A 103 -15.13 -14.76 -23.38
N ALA A 104 -16.13 -13.87 -23.45
CA ALA A 104 -17.52 -14.24 -23.24
C ALA A 104 -18.09 -14.76 -24.56
N HIS A 105 -18.56 -16.01 -24.59
CA HIS A 105 -18.97 -16.68 -25.82
C HIS A 105 -20.41 -17.22 -25.74
N ASP A 106 -20.88 -17.75 -26.87
CA ASP A 106 -22.27 -18.18 -27.13
C ASP A 106 -23.28 -17.04 -27.34
N PHE A 107 -22.80 -15.87 -27.74
CA PHE A 107 -23.68 -14.85 -28.31
C PHE A 107 -24.25 -15.32 -29.67
N PRO A 108 -25.44 -14.86 -30.07
CA PRO A 108 -25.95 -15.12 -31.42
C PRO A 108 -24.94 -14.66 -32.48
N TRP A 109 -24.44 -15.56 -33.34
CA TRP A 109 -23.37 -15.24 -34.30
C TRP A 109 -23.60 -15.74 -35.73
N PRO A 110 -23.26 -14.96 -36.77
CA PRO A 110 -23.06 -13.51 -36.69
C PRO A 110 -24.29 -12.86 -36.05
N MET A 111 -24.10 -11.81 -35.24
CA MET A 111 -25.20 -11.05 -34.63
C MET A 111 -26.04 -10.40 -35.73
N LYS A 112 -26.92 -11.19 -36.36
CA LYS A 112 -27.78 -10.81 -37.48
C LYS A 112 -29.13 -10.41 -36.92
N SER A 113 -29.46 -9.15 -37.06
CA SER A 113 -30.84 -8.65 -36.98
C SER A 113 -31.34 -8.47 -38.40
N THR A 114 -31.77 -9.54 -39.10
CA THR A 114 -32.57 -9.48 -40.37
C THR A 114 -32.15 -8.45 -41.45
N GLY A 115 -30.92 -7.94 -41.42
CA GLY A 115 -30.49 -6.68 -42.05
C GLY A 115 -28.96 -6.60 -42.10
N SER A 116 -28.45 -5.64 -42.87
CA SER A 116 -27.08 -5.55 -43.41
C SER A 116 -25.92 -5.77 -42.39
N SER A 117 -24.69 -6.00 -42.89
CA SER A 117 -23.51 -6.21 -42.02
C SER A 117 -23.20 -5.04 -41.05
N LYS A 118 -23.72 -3.83 -41.29
CA LYS A 118 -23.61 -2.69 -40.36
C LYS A 118 -24.34 -2.94 -39.03
N ASP A 119 -25.35 -3.80 -39.03
CA ASP A 119 -26.12 -4.11 -37.84
C ASP A 119 -25.33 -5.01 -36.88
N HIS A 120 -24.48 -5.90 -37.41
CA HIS A 120 -23.63 -6.77 -36.61
C HIS A 120 -22.68 -5.99 -35.69
N ALA A 121 -21.89 -5.08 -36.28
CA ALA A 121 -20.92 -4.29 -35.52
C ALA A 121 -21.59 -3.42 -34.45
N LYS A 122 -22.77 -2.86 -34.75
CA LYS A 122 -23.55 -2.04 -33.79
C LYS A 122 -24.09 -2.87 -32.64
N ILE A 123 -24.65 -4.06 -32.92
CA ILE A 123 -25.16 -4.96 -31.89
C ILE A 123 -24.02 -5.47 -31.01
N LYS A 124 -22.89 -5.85 -31.63
CA LYS A 124 -21.67 -6.26 -30.94
C LYS A 124 -21.15 -5.16 -30.02
N GLU A 125 -21.04 -3.93 -30.51
CA GLU A 125 -20.63 -2.79 -29.70
C GLU A 125 -21.58 -2.56 -28.52
N SER A 126 -22.90 -2.65 -28.74
CA SER A 126 -23.89 -2.53 -27.67
C SER A 126 -23.71 -3.61 -26.60
N HIS A 127 -23.43 -4.85 -26.97
CA HIS A 127 -23.11 -5.92 -26.03
C HIS A 127 -21.79 -5.67 -25.31
N MET A 128 -20.77 -5.12 -25.99
CA MET A 128 -19.50 -4.79 -25.38
C MET A 128 -19.62 -3.63 -24.37
N VAL A 129 -20.40 -2.59 -24.68
CA VAL A 129 -20.72 -1.51 -23.72
C VAL A 129 -21.40 -2.11 -22.49
N ASN A 130 -22.43 -2.94 -22.70
CA ASN A 130 -23.12 -3.62 -21.60
C ASN A 130 -22.21 -4.54 -20.78
N PHE A 131 -21.23 -5.20 -21.41
CA PHE A 131 -20.20 -5.98 -20.72
C PHE A 131 -19.35 -5.09 -19.82
N ARG A 132 -18.87 -3.97 -20.36
CA ARG A 132 -18.00 -3.04 -19.64
C ARG A 132 -18.70 -2.39 -18.46
N ASP A 133 -19.95 -1.99 -18.64
CA ASP A 133 -20.71 -1.27 -17.62
C ASP A 133 -21.13 -2.18 -16.46
N ASN A 134 -21.53 -3.41 -16.76
CA ASN A 134 -22.00 -4.34 -15.71
C ASN A 134 -20.89 -5.15 -15.05
N GLN A 135 -19.73 -5.31 -15.70
CA GLN A 135 -18.67 -6.22 -15.23
C GLN A 135 -17.29 -5.53 -15.22
N PRO A 136 -17.16 -4.35 -14.58
CA PRO A 136 -15.95 -3.54 -14.63
C PRO A 136 -14.70 -4.29 -14.10
N THR A 137 -14.86 -5.15 -13.09
CA THR A 137 -13.75 -5.92 -12.52
C THR A 137 -13.08 -6.83 -13.56
N THR A 138 -13.83 -7.33 -14.55
CA THR A 138 -13.25 -8.06 -15.68
C THR A 138 -12.22 -7.20 -16.42
N PHE A 139 -12.58 -5.98 -16.80
CA PHE A 139 -11.71 -5.04 -17.52
C PHE A 139 -10.56 -4.50 -16.67
N GLU A 140 -10.72 -4.46 -15.35
CA GLU A 140 -9.65 -4.14 -14.41
C GLU A 140 -8.63 -5.28 -14.30
N CYS A 141 -9.06 -6.53 -14.49
CA CYS A 141 -8.23 -7.72 -14.28
C CYS A 141 -7.62 -8.30 -15.56
N CYS A 142 -8.23 -8.08 -16.71
CA CYS A 142 -7.73 -8.57 -18.00
C CYS A 142 -7.13 -7.46 -18.87
N GLY A 143 -6.17 -7.83 -19.71
CA GLY A 143 -5.57 -6.96 -20.72
C GLY A 143 -6.34 -6.98 -22.04
N LEU A 144 -7.19 -7.99 -22.24
CA LEU A 144 -8.07 -8.14 -23.40
C LEU A 144 -9.37 -8.80 -22.96
N ALA A 145 -10.49 -8.14 -23.20
CA ALA A 145 -11.83 -8.71 -23.03
C ALA A 145 -12.55 -8.68 -24.37
N MET A 146 -13.24 -9.78 -24.70
CA MET A 146 -13.87 -9.98 -25.99
C MET A 146 -15.21 -10.68 -25.82
N ILE A 147 -16.08 -10.50 -26.82
CA ILE A 147 -17.31 -11.27 -26.99
C ILE A 147 -17.26 -12.05 -28.29
N GLY A 148 -17.84 -13.25 -28.34
CA GLY A 148 -17.87 -14.10 -29.52
C GLY A 148 -19.09 -15.01 -29.58
N GLY A 149 -19.27 -15.69 -30.71
CA GLY A 149 -20.29 -16.70 -30.90
C GLY A 149 -19.91 -18.05 -30.30
N LYS A 150 -20.22 -19.14 -31.01
CA LYS A 150 -19.82 -20.48 -30.60
C LYS A 150 -18.31 -20.69 -30.77
N LEU A 151 -17.73 -21.53 -29.91
CA LEU A 151 -16.30 -21.88 -29.91
C LEU A 151 -16.06 -23.40 -29.98
N ASP A 152 -17.13 -24.18 -30.17
CA ASP A 152 -17.13 -25.64 -30.09
C ASP A 152 -16.65 -26.29 -31.40
N HIS A 153 -17.37 -26.07 -32.50
CA HIS A 153 -17.14 -26.64 -33.82
C HIS A 153 -16.43 -25.65 -34.75
N GLN A 154 -16.67 -24.36 -34.56
CA GLN A 154 -16.01 -23.27 -35.27
C GLN A 154 -15.68 -22.15 -34.29
N VAL A 155 -14.77 -21.24 -34.67
CA VAL A 155 -14.45 -20.06 -33.88
C VAL A 155 -15.21 -18.88 -34.46
N ASP A 156 -16.39 -18.63 -33.91
CA ASP A 156 -17.26 -17.52 -34.29
C ASP A 156 -16.75 -16.20 -33.71
N MET A 157 -15.76 -15.63 -34.38
CA MET A 157 -15.17 -14.32 -34.07
C MET A 157 -14.89 -13.59 -35.38
N ASP A 158 -14.97 -12.27 -35.35
CA ASP A 158 -14.55 -11.44 -36.48
C ASP A 158 -13.05 -11.58 -36.74
N LYS A 159 -12.62 -11.24 -37.95
CA LYS A 159 -11.19 -11.28 -38.32
C LYS A 159 -10.37 -10.34 -37.45
N GLU A 160 -10.92 -9.17 -37.13
CA GLU A 160 -10.30 -8.15 -36.29
C GLU A 160 -10.12 -8.65 -34.84
N ASP A 161 -11.12 -9.32 -34.32
CA ASP A 161 -11.09 -9.94 -32.99
C ASP A 161 -10.04 -11.04 -32.92
N TRP A 162 -10.04 -11.94 -33.90
CA TRP A 162 -9.02 -12.99 -33.98
C TRP A 162 -7.61 -12.40 -34.07
N THR A 163 -7.43 -11.32 -34.84
CA THR A 163 -6.16 -10.59 -34.94
C THR A 163 -5.74 -10.00 -33.59
N GLN A 164 -6.68 -9.47 -32.79
CA GLN A 164 -6.39 -8.99 -31.43
C GLN A 164 -5.99 -10.12 -30.49
N LEU A 165 -6.64 -11.29 -30.59
CA LEU A 165 -6.27 -12.47 -29.81
C LEU A 165 -4.87 -12.97 -30.17
N GLU A 166 -4.52 -13.03 -31.47
CA GLU A 166 -3.15 -13.34 -31.91
C GLU A 166 -2.14 -12.32 -31.37
N ALA A 167 -2.46 -11.03 -31.42
CA ALA A 167 -1.61 -9.97 -30.88
C ALA A 167 -1.41 -10.12 -29.36
N PHE A 168 -2.46 -10.53 -28.62
CA PHE A 168 -2.36 -10.86 -27.20
C PHE A 168 -1.42 -12.04 -26.95
N VAL A 169 -1.54 -13.13 -27.71
CA VAL A 169 -0.67 -14.30 -27.57
C VAL A 169 0.79 -13.94 -27.91
N ARG A 170 1.03 -13.15 -28.95
CA ARG A 170 2.37 -12.62 -29.27
C ARG A 170 2.92 -11.72 -28.17
N ARG A 171 2.09 -10.90 -27.53
CA ARG A 171 2.51 -10.07 -26.40
C ARG A 171 2.98 -10.91 -25.22
N CYS A 172 2.35 -12.06 -24.98
CA CYS A 172 2.78 -13.02 -23.96
C CYS A 172 4.18 -13.62 -24.25
N GLN A 173 4.71 -13.50 -25.48
CA GLN A 173 6.09 -13.92 -25.82
C GLN A 173 7.14 -12.97 -25.26
N GLN A 174 6.76 -11.73 -24.96
CA GLN A 174 7.71 -10.76 -24.42
C GLN A 174 8.16 -11.21 -23.03
N PRO A 175 9.48 -11.11 -22.72
CA PRO A 175 9.98 -11.49 -21.42
C PRO A 175 9.22 -10.74 -20.34
N LYS A 176 8.63 -11.51 -19.41
CA LYS A 176 7.92 -10.94 -18.26
C LYS A 176 8.87 -9.98 -17.56
N LYS A 177 8.51 -8.69 -17.53
CA LYS A 177 9.15 -7.74 -16.63
C LYS A 177 9.03 -8.31 -15.23
N LYS A 178 10.16 -8.54 -14.56
CA LYS A 178 10.16 -9.05 -13.18
C LYS A 178 9.62 -7.94 -12.28
N VAL A 179 8.32 -7.99 -12.04
CA VAL A 179 7.66 -7.15 -11.05
C VAL A 179 7.72 -7.88 -9.71
N ILE A 180 8.50 -7.37 -8.77
CA ILE A 180 8.53 -7.90 -7.40
C ILE A 180 7.54 -7.09 -6.57
N ASN A 181 6.63 -7.76 -5.89
CA ASN A 181 5.79 -7.11 -4.88
C ASN A 181 6.54 -7.03 -3.56
N VAL A 182 6.89 -5.82 -3.14
CA VAL A 182 7.52 -5.53 -1.83
C VAL A 182 6.55 -4.64 -1.06
N PHE A 183 6.03 -5.14 0.09
CA PHE A 183 5.05 -4.43 0.93
C PHE A 183 3.77 -3.97 0.19
N GLY A 184 3.28 -4.75 -0.77
CA GLY A 184 2.08 -4.40 -1.55
C GLY A 184 2.33 -3.40 -2.69
N PHE A 185 3.58 -2.96 -2.90
CA PHE A 185 3.98 -2.17 -4.05
C PHE A 185 4.61 -3.05 -5.13
N ALA A 186 4.09 -2.95 -6.34
CA ALA A 186 4.62 -3.60 -7.53
C ALA A 186 5.86 -2.85 -8.04
N ILE A 187 7.04 -3.42 -7.83
CA ILE A 187 8.32 -2.83 -8.24
C ILE A 187 8.80 -3.51 -9.53
N ASP A 188 8.85 -2.78 -10.65
CA ASP A 188 9.49 -3.25 -11.88
C ASP A 188 11.01 -3.15 -11.75
N LEU A 189 11.68 -4.28 -11.52
CA LEU A 189 13.15 -4.33 -11.45
C LEU A 189 13.84 -4.10 -12.79
N SER A 190 13.10 -3.95 -13.88
CA SER A 190 13.67 -3.63 -15.19
C SER A 190 13.98 -2.14 -15.32
N ASP A 191 13.47 -1.29 -14.42
CA ASP A 191 13.73 0.16 -14.43
C ASP A 191 15.02 0.49 -13.64
N PRO A 192 16.09 0.97 -14.31
CA PRO A 192 17.35 1.30 -13.65
C PRO A 192 17.19 2.42 -12.61
N ARG A 193 16.17 3.28 -12.72
CA ARG A 193 15.90 4.33 -11.74
C ARG A 193 15.43 3.74 -10.41
N ILE A 194 14.56 2.73 -10.47
CA ILE A 194 14.04 2.07 -9.26
C ILE A 194 15.14 1.25 -8.57
N ILE A 195 15.99 0.58 -9.35
CA ILE A 195 17.19 -0.08 -8.80
C ILE A 195 18.08 0.93 -8.08
N GLY A 196 18.33 2.11 -8.67
CA GLY A 196 19.10 3.17 -8.04
C GLY A 196 18.51 3.64 -6.71
N LEU A 197 17.19 3.83 -6.65
CA LEU A 197 16.49 4.22 -5.41
C LEU A 197 16.56 3.12 -4.35
N LEU A 198 16.37 1.85 -4.71
CA LEU A 198 16.48 0.72 -3.78
C LEU A 198 17.89 0.60 -3.20
N ILE A 199 18.92 0.70 -4.04
CA ILE A 199 20.31 0.69 -3.59
C ILE A 199 20.57 1.86 -2.65
N SER A 200 20.13 3.08 -3.01
CA SER A 200 20.28 4.26 -2.17
C SER A 200 19.58 4.11 -0.80
N ALA A 201 18.36 3.55 -0.78
CA ALA A 201 17.62 3.29 0.45
C ALA A 201 18.30 2.22 1.33
N ILE A 202 18.81 1.14 0.73
CA ILE A 202 19.56 0.09 1.45
C ILE A 202 20.85 0.66 2.03
N VAL A 203 21.59 1.46 1.25
CA VAL A 203 22.81 2.13 1.72
C VAL A 203 22.49 3.07 2.88
N ALA A 204 21.47 3.92 2.75
CA ALA A 204 21.02 4.80 3.82
C ALA A 204 20.64 4.02 5.08
N LEU A 205 19.93 2.89 4.94
CA LEU A 205 19.57 2.02 6.08
C LEU A 205 20.81 1.42 6.75
N ILE A 206 21.80 0.95 5.97
CA ILE A 206 23.09 0.45 6.48
C ILE A 206 23.82 1.54 7.26
N PHE A 207 23.83 2.79 6.76
CA PHE A 207 24.45 3.91 7.44
C PHE A 207 23.68 4.34 8.71
N LEU A 208 22.35 4.22 8.73
CA LEU A 208 21.52 4.59 9.87
C LEU A 208 21.49 3.52 10.98
N LEU A 209 21.70 2.24 10.66
CA LEU A 209 21.69 1.13 11.62
C LEU A 209 22.65 1.34 12.82
N PRO A 210 23.91 1.76 12.64
CA PRO A 210 24.81 2.09 13.74
C PRO A 210 24.30 3.23 14.63
N PHE A 211 23.69 4.26 14.03
CA PHE A 211 23.12 5.38 14.78
C PHE A 211 21.90 4.95 15.59
N ALA A 212 21.00 4.17 14.99
CA ALA A 212 19.84 3.61 15.69
C ALA A 212 20.29 2.72 16.85
N LYS A 213 21.29 1.85 16.65
CA LYS A 213 21.86 1.02 17.72
C LYS A 213 22.45 1.88 18.84
N ARG A 214 23.24 2.91 18.50
CA ARG A 214 23.84 3.82 19.49
C ARG A 214 22.79 4.63 20.25
N PHE A 215 21.72 5.02 19.57
CA PHE A 215 20.59 5.72 20.17
C PHE A 215 19.82 4.81 21.14
N LEU A 216 19.47 3.58 20.72
CA LEU A 216 18.81 2.59 21.58
C LEU A 216 19.65 2.25 22.82
N TYR A 217 20.96 2.05 22.68
CA TYR A 217 21.86 1.80 23.81
C TYR A 217 21.88 2.98 24.79
N ARG A 218 21.95 4.21 24.28
CA ARG A 218 21.93 5.42 25.14
C ARG A 218 20.57 5.63 25.81
N SER A 219 19.47 5.35 25.12
CA SER A 219 18.13 5.41 25.71
C SER A 219 17.96 4.38 26.83
N LEU A 220 18.47 3.15 26.63
CA LEU A 220 18.46 2.10 27.65
C LEU A 220 19.31 2.48 28.88
N GLU A 221 20.49 3.09 28.68
CA GLU A 221 21.29 3.62 29.79
C GLU A 221 20.52 4.68 30.59
N VAL A 222 19.91 5.66 29.92
CA VAL A 222 19.14 6.72 30.60
C VAL A 222 17.97 6.14 31.39
N VAL A 223 17.27 5.16 30.84
CA VAL A 223 16.18 4.46 31.55
C VAL A 223 16.72 3.68 32.76
N ALA A 224 17.86 3.00 32.63
CA ALA A 224 18.50 2.29 33.75
C ALA A 224 18.94 3.27 34.85
N TYR A 225 19.53 4.41 34.50
CA TYR A 225 19.90 5.46 35.46
C TYR A 225 18.68 6.01 36.18
N HIS A 226 17.58 6.27 35.46
CA HIS A 226 16.33 6.70 36.08
C HIS A 226 15.73 5.64 37.01
N ALA A 227 15.75 4.36 36.63
CA ALA A 227 15.27 3.26 37.46
C ALA A 227 16.08 3.14 38.77
N VAL A 228 17.41 3.23 38.70
CA VAL A 228 18.29 3.22 39.88
C VAL A 228 18.02 4.43 40.78
N LEU A 229 17.86 5.62 40.19
CA LEU A 229 17.53 6.82 40.97
C LEU A 229 16.17 6.68 41.67
N PHE A 230 15.16 6.14 40.97
CA PHE A 230 13.81 5.96 41.50
C PHE A 230 13.76 4.91 42.62
N LEU A 231 14.64 3.89 42.58
CA LEU A 231 14.79 2.88 43.62
C LEU A 231 15.54 3.40 44.85
N HIS A 232 16.56 4.26 44.67
CA HIS A 232 17.38 4.73 45.79
C HIS A 232 16.82 5.95 46.51
N VAL A 233 16.08 6.84 45.85
CA VAL A 233 15.48 8.03 46.49
C VAL A 233 14.56 7.68 47.66
N PRO A 234 13.63 6.70 47.56
CA PRO A 234 12.81 6.27 48.70
C PRO A 234 13.63 5.66 49.83
N PHE A 235 14.71 4.94 49.52
CA PHE A 235 15.58 4.33 50.52
C PHE A 235 16.35 5.39 51.31
N ILE A 236 16.89 6.40 50.63
CA ILE A 236 17.55 7.54 51.27
C ILE A 236 16.53 8.31 52.13
N CYS A 237 15.32 8.57 51.63
CA CYS A 237 14.27 9.22 52.41
C CYS A 237 13.88 8.40 53.66
N ARG A 238 13.83 7.07 53.58
CA ARG A 238 13.53 6.18 54.72
C ARG A 238 14.63 6.20 55.78
N VAL A 239 15.90 6.13 55.36
CA VAL A 239 17.07 6.19 56.27
C VAL A 239 17.13 7.53 57.01
N TYR A 240 16.83 8.64 56.32
CA TYR A 240 16.76 9.96 56.95
C TYR A 240 15.53 10.14 57.86
N HIS A 241 14.40 9.50 57.55
CA HIS A 241 13.22 9.51 58.40
C HIS A 241 13.43 8.72 59.71
N ILE A 242 14.14 7.61 59.66
CA ILE A 242 14.39 6.75 60.85
C ILE A 242 15.36 7.42 61.85
N ARG A 243 16.25 8.31 61.40
CA ARG A 243 17.15 9.08 62.30
C ARG A 243 16.57 10.41 62.80
N GLY A 244 15.36 10.79 62.38
CA GLY A 244 14.74 12.07 62.67
C GLY A 244 13.98 12.16 64.00
N LYS A 245 14.60 11.80 65.13
CA LYS A 245 14.08 12.09 66.48
C LYS A 245 14.86 13.17 67.24
N SER A 246 15.70 13.96 66.55
CA SER A 246 16.49 15.01 67.20
C SER A 246 16.52 16.33 66.41
N HIS A 247 16.06 17.38 67.11
CA HIS A 247 16.17 18.83 66.88
C HIS A 247 15.63 19.49 65.58
N PRO A 248 14.67 20.45 65.69
CA PRO A 248 14.06 21.15 64.56
C PRO A 248 15.00 22.11 63.79
N VAL A 249 16.16 22.47 64.35
CA VAL A 249 17.09 23.44 63.75
C VAL A 249 17.95 22.81 62.64
N LEU A 250 18.26 21.51 62.70
CA LEU A 250 19.02 20.81 61.66
C LEU A 250 18.22 20.57 60.37
N LYS A 251 16.88 20.54 60.46
CA LYS A 251 15.98 20.18 59.35
C LYS A 251 16.01 21.19 58.20
N ARG A 252 16.21 22.48 58.48
CA ARG A 252 16.31 23.53 57.43
C ARG A 252 17.62 23.46 56.63
N LYS A 253 18.76 23.16 57.26
CA LYS A 253 20.05 23.11 56.55
C LYS A 253 20.16 21.92 55.60
N HIS A 254 19.66 20.74 55.99
CA HIS A 254 19.70 19.56 55.12
C HIS A 254 18.72 19.60 53.95
N THR A 255 17.57 20.26 54.11
CA THR A 255 16.60 20.41 53.00
C THR A 255 17.19 21.26 51.86
N GLY A 256 17.97 22.30 52.18
CA GLY A 256 18.68 23.11 51.19
C GLY A 256 19.74 22.32 50.42
N ILE A 257 20.49 21.45 51.11
CA ILE A 257 21.52 20.61 50.50
C ILE A 257 20.90 19.56 49.55
N ILE A 258 19.80 18.92 49.95
CA ILE A 258 19.10 17.94 49.10
C ILE A 258 18.52 18.61 47.85
N LEU A 259 17.94 19.80 47.99
CA LEU A 259 17.43 20.57 46.85
C LEU A 259 18.57 21.01 45.91
N ALA A 260 19.68 21.49 46.45
CA ALA A 260 20.85 21.88 45.67
C ALA A 260 21.46 20.70 44.90
N LEU A 261 21.59 19.53 45.53
CA LEU A 261 22.06 18.31 44.88
C LEU A 261 21.10 17.83 43.79
N SER A 262 19.79 17.93 44.03
CA SER A 262 18.78 17.57 43.03
C SER A 262 18.85 18.49 41.80
N ILE A 263 19.06 19.80 42.01
CA ILE A 263 19.25 20.78 40.94
C ILE A 263 20.56 20.53 40.19
N LEU A 264 21.65 20.22 40.89
CA LEU A 264 22.95 19.89 40.26
C LEU A 264 22.87 18.62 39.40
N ILE A 265 22.17 17.58 39.87
CA ILE A 265 21.92 16.36 39.10
C ILE A 265 21.08 16.69 37.85
N LEU A 266 20.04 17.51 37.99
CA LEU A 266 19.22 17.94 36.86
C LEU A 266 20.04 18.73 35.82
N ILE A 267 20.86 19.69 36.27
CA ILE A 267 21.75 20.48 35.40
C ILE A 267 22.76 19.55 34.70
N TYR A 268 23.37 18.61 35.43
CA TYR A 268 24.31 17.65 34.86
C TYR A 268 23.66 16.80 33.76
N VAL A 269 22.45 16.29 33.99
CA VAL A 269 21.68 15.52 33.00
C VAL A 269 21.35 16.37 31.77
N VAL A 270 20.91 17.62 31.96
CA VAL A 270 20.60 18.55 30.86
C VAL A 270 21.85 18.88 30.03
N VAL A 271 22.98 19.18 30.67
CA VAL A 271 24.26 19.46 29.99
C VAL A 271 24.77 18.24 29.23
N ARG A 272 24.63 17.05 29.80
CA ARG A 272 25.06 15.79 29.13
C ARG A 272 24.17 15.45 27.95
N LEU A 273 22.86 15.66 28.04
CA LEU A 273 21.91 15.52 26.93
C LEU A 273 22.17 16.55 25.82
N HIS A 274 22.55 17.78 26.17
CA HIS A 274 22.93 18.83 25.22
C HIS A 274 24.18 18.46 24.42
N ARG A 275 25.24 17.99 25.11
CA ARG A 275 26.47 17.52 24.45
C ARG A 275 26.26 16.26 23.61
N ALA A 276 25.21 15.47 23.87
CA ALA A 276 24.85 14.31 23.07
C ALA A 276 24.03 14.63 21.81
N GLY A 277 23.74 15.91 21.54
CA GLY A 277 22.95 16.36 20.38
C GLY A 277 21.44 16.13 20.51
N GLY A 278 20.94 15.76 21.70
CA GLY A 278 19.54 15.34 21.92
C GLY A 278 18.56 16.45 22.31
N VAL A 279 19.02 17.69 22.51
CA VAL A 279 18.20 18.71 23.20
C VAL A 279 17.12 19.35 22.34
N VAL A 280 17.21 19.30 21.00
CA VAL A 280 16.19 19.94 20.16
C VAL A 280 14.83 19.21 20.23
N ALA A 281 14.79 17.93 20.59
CA ALA A 281 13.54 17.15 20.62
C ALA A 281 12.85 17.06 22.00
N PHE A 282 13.59 17.22 23.11
CA PHE A 282 13.06 16.87 24.44
C PHE A 282 12.47 18.03 25.26
N LEU A 283 12.76 19.29 24.93
CA LEU A 283 12.23 20.45 25.68
C LEU A 283 10.92 21.02 25.11
N PHE A 284 10.48 20.55 23.94
CA PHE A 284 9.28 21.04 23.26
C PHE A 284 7.95 20.83 24.05
N PRO A 285 7.76 19.74 24.83
CA PRO A 285 6.50 19.54 25.56
C PRO A 285 6.49 20.08 27.02
N LEU A 286 7.61 20.56 27.57
CA LEU A 286 7.68 20.98 28.99
C LEU A 286 7.41 22.47 29.23
N VAL A 287 7.60 23.32 28.22
CA VAL A 287 7.33 24.77 28.28
C VAL A 287 5.85 25.10 28.62
N PRO A 288 4.82 24.40 28.08
CA PRO A 288 3.43 24.69 28.46
C PRO A 288 3.07 24.25 29.89
N PHE A 289 3.82 23.31 30.48
CA PHE A 289 3.52 22.78 31.82
C PHE A 289 4.00 23.72 32.96
N ILE A 290 5.13 24.41 32.76
CA ILE A 290 5.65 25.38 33.74
C ILE A 290 4.77 26.64 33.79
N GLY A 291 4.18 27.05 32.65
CA GLY A 291 3.20 28.14 32.60
C GLY A 291 1.91 27.84 33.37
N LEU A 292 1.44 26.59 33.33
CA LEU A 292 0.19 26.14 33.98
C LEU A 292 0.30 26.05 35.51
N VAL A 293 1.49 25.73 36.04
CA VAL A 293 1.74 25.70 37.48
C VAL A 293 1.86 27.12 38.06
N TYR A 294 2.41 28.07 37.30
CA TYR A 294 2.50 29.48 37.72
C TYR A 294 1.11 30.16 37.75
N GLN A 295 0.23 29.82 36.81
CA GLN A 295 -1.12 30.39 36.74
C GLN A 295 -2.07 29.93 37.86
N ARG A 296 -1.86 28.72 38.44
CA ARG A 296 -2.68 28.20 39.55
C ARG A 296 -2.36 28.84 40.90
N ARG A 297 -1.21 29.51 41.06
CA ARG A 297 -0.79 30.10 42.35
C ARG A 297 -1.25 31.55 42.55
N MET A 298 -1.72 32.21 41.50
CA MET A 298 -2.19 33.61 41.52
C MET A 298 -3.72 33.77 41.61
N LYS A 299 -4.50 32.67 41.74
CA LYS A 299 -5.98 32.71 41.88
C LYS A 299 -6.46 32.51 43.32
N GLY A 300 -5.66 32.93 44.29
CA GLY A 300 -5.90 32.76 45.73
C GLY A 300 -6.04 34.07 46.49
N THR A 301 -6.73 35.08 45.94
CA THR A 301 -7.12 36.28 46.70
C THR A 301 -8.54 36.70 46.33
N ARG A 302 -9.34 36.96 47.37
CA ARG A 302 -10.80 37.14 47.38
C ARG A 302 -11.21 38.46 46.72
N GLY A 303 -12.34 38.43 46.00
CA GLY A 303 -13.11 39.62 45.58
C GLY A 303 -14.57 39.25 45.27
N PRO A 304 -15.58 40.09 45.60
CA PRO A 304 -16.95 39.65 45.82
C PRO A 304 -17.94 39.86 44.64
N ARG A 305 -19.02 39.06 44.70
CA ARG A 305 -20.44 39.25 44.30
C ARG A 305 -20.82 39.77 42.89
N ILE A 306 -21.41 38.85 42.13
CA ILE A 306 -22.73 38.84 41.44
C ILE A 306 -23.36 40.18 41.00
N LEU A 307 -23.57 40.31 39.68
CA LEU A 307 -24.78 40.77 38.94
C LEU A 307 -24.37 40.75 37.44
N GLY A 308 -24.96 39.97 36.56
CA GLY A 308 -26.29 40.15 35.95
C GLY A 308 -26.20 39.60 34.52
N PHE A 309 -27.16 38.76 34.13
CA PHE A 309 -27.27 38.15 32.80
C PHE A 309 -27.99 39.11 31.85
N SER A 310 -27.44 39.37 30.67
CA SER A 310 -28.22 39.74 29.49
C SER A 310 -27.56 39.23 28.21
N THR A 311 -28.27 38.29 27.58
CA THR A 311 -28.33 37.93 26.15
C THR A 311 -27.38 38.65 25.17
N PHE A 312 -26.55 37.88 24.48
CA PHE A 312 -26.11 38.24 23.13
C PHE A 312 -25.97 37.01 22.22
N GLN A 313 -26.50 37.15 21.02
CA GLN A 313 -26.70 36.14 19.99
C GLN A 313 -25.40 35.60 19.40
N TRP A 314 -25.43 34.31 19.05
CA TRP A 314 -24.41 33.63 18.28
C TRP A 314 -24.41 34.12 16.82
N SER A 315 -23.31 34.73 16.40
CA SER A 315 -22.92 34.82 14.99
C SER A 315 -21.60 34.05 14.78
N LYS A 316 -21.56 33.38 13.62
CA LYS A 316 -20.58 32.44 13.02
C LYS A 316 -19.18 32.29 13.67
N PRO A 317 -18.62 31.06 13.72
CA PRO A 317 -17.25 30.84 14.20
C PRO A 317 -16.20 31.45 13.25
N PRO A 318 -15.09 31.99 13.76
CA PRO A 318 -14.03 32.56 12.94
C PRO A 318 -13.19 31.47 12.26
N GLU A 319 -12.85 31.73 11.00
CA GLU A 319 -11.87 30.97 10.21
C GLU A 319 -10.50 30.97 10.91
N TRP A 320 -10.01 29.78 11.26
CA TRP A 320 -8.64 29.59 11.74
C TRP A 320 -7.68 29.58 10.55
N LYS A 321 -7.02 30.71 10.28
CA LYS A 321 -5.86 30.75 9.38
C LYS A 321 -4.61 30.28 10.11
N PHE A 322 -4.16 29.08 9.80
CA PHE A 322 -2.87 28.52 10.22
C PHE A 322 -1.70 29.39 9.68
N PRO A 323 -0.68 29.74 10.49
CA PRO A 323 0.38 30.65 10.03
C PRO A 323 1.47 29.89 9.26
N TYR A 324 1.34 29.85 7.94
CA TYR A 324 2.31 29.29 6.99
C TYR A 324 3.71 29.97 7.05
N ARG A 325 3.81 31.17 7.65
CA ARG A 325 5.07 31.92 7.76
C ARG A 325 6.05 31.35 8.79
N PHE A 326 5.59 30.67 9.83
CA PHE A 326 6.48 30.11 10.85
C PHE A 326 7.24 28.88 10.34
N TRP A 327 6.56 28.04 9.55
CA TRP A 327 7.16 26.84 8.96
C TRP A 327 8.20 27.13 7.87
N ARG A 328 8.05 28.23 7.12
CA ARG A 328 8.98 28.60 6.05
C ARG A 328 10.36 29.01 6.57
N HIS A 329 10.42 29.68 7.72
CA HIS A 329 11.70 30.03 8.36
C HIS A 329 12.38 28.81 9.00
N PHE A 330 11.60 27.83 9.47
CA PHE A 330 12.16 26.63 10.12
C PHE A 330 12.75 25.64 9.12
N ILE A 331 12.10 25.44 7.95
CA ILE A 331 12.64 24.59 6.88
C ILE A 331 13.92 25.19 6.29
N ASN A 332 13.97 26.50 6.08
CA ASN A 332 15.14 27.17 5.51
C ASN A 332 16.35 27.14 6.46
N ALA A 333 16.13 27.19 7.78
CA ALA A 333 17.20 27.03 8.77
C ALA A 333 17.76 25.60 8.81
N GLY A 334 16.91 24.59 8.60
CA GLY A 334 17.33 23.18 8.53
C GLY A 334 18.17 22.86 7.29
N THR A 335 17.85 23.43 6.14
CA THR A 335 18.59 23.21 4.89
C THR A 335 19.97 23.87 4.88
N SER A 336 20.14 25.03 5.51
CA SER A 336 21.45 25.68 5.61
C SER A 336 22.45 24.91 6.48
N TYR A 337 21.99 24.13 7.45
CA TYR A 337 22.87 23.34 8.33
C TYR A 337 23.39 22.05 7.66
N VAL A 338 22.65 21.52 6.68
CA VAL A 338 23.06 20.32 5.91
C VAL A 338 24.06 20.69 4.80
N ILE A 339 23.96 21.90 4.25
CA ILE A 339 24.88 22.39 3.21
C ILE A 339 26.24 22.81 3.80
N SER A 340 26.34 23.13 5.10
CA SER A 340 27.62 23.44 5.74
C SER A 340 28.39 22.21 6.27
N LEU A 341 27.86 21.00 6.04
CA LEU A 341 28.43 19.73 6.52
C LEU A 341 28.84 18.78 5.37
N PHE A 342 28.69 19.24 4.13
CA PHE A 342 29.40 18.77 2.94
C PHE A 342 30.41 19.84 2.53
#